data_AF-A0A9D2D1Y2-F1
#
_entry.id   AF-A0A9D2D1Y2-F1
#
_cell.length_a   1.000
_cell.length_b   1.000
_cell.length_c   1.000
_cell.angle_alpha   90.00
_cell.angle_beta   90.00
_cell.angle_gamma   90.00
#
_symmetry.space_group_name_H-M   'P 1'
#
loop_
_entity.id
_entity.type
_entity.pdbx_description
1 polymer ?
#
loop_
_entity_poly.entity_id
_entity_poly.type
_entity_poly.pdbx_seq_one_letter_code
_entity_poly.pdbx_strand_id
1 'polypeptide(L)'
;MSWETDAKKAGELYPLIQKNDVEACGQLLEIIERHALGVIRKQLKEYQIYDGELEQEILTEGCVQVYRKMSEGFWVANEQFKPEDTLAYCMGIYRMLTVRYGTKKIEELSKTQSLESMEEAGQPVKVSKQQEHDPFEAFLRKEEFETIGKIIHMYMSEFFDFRREPYMLLCLGYAKILSHIISDENKNNAVDWAFAQMSDRNIEELSREFLDTYNRSDKTHQYQWGERYKENLKKAYRCSDMDVIRVAEIIITEEFNRKDASQWCIRVNKAIIDALAKKALEDPTMTELLMNYADFRNAVNKAKNGKKGDRKK
;
A
#
# COMPACT_ATOMS: atom_id res chain seq x y z
N MET A 1 -24.34 9.52 20.51
CA MET A 1 -23.60 8.30 20.93
C MET A 1 -22.21 8.36 20.33
N SER A 2 -21.20 7.76 20.98
CA SER A 2 -19.83 7.70 20.42
C SER A 2 -19.74 6.68 19.29
N TRP A 3 -18.80 6.90 18.36
CA TRP A 3 -18.49 5.97 17.27
C TRP A 3 -18.27 4.54 17.76
N GLU A 4 -17.58 4.36 18.88
CA GLU A 4 -17.27 3.05 19.46
C GLU A 4 -18.53 2.29 19.88
N THR A 5 -19.51 2.97 20.46
CA THR A 5 -20.80 2.37 20.84
C THR A 5 -21.61 1.97 19.62
N ASP A 6 -21.65 2.82 18.60
CA ASP A 6 -22.36 2.56 17.36
C ASP A 6 -21.69 1.46 16.53
N ALA A 7 -20.36 1.39 16.50
CA ALA A 7 -19.60 0.35 15.82
C ALA A 7 -19.83 -1.02 16.48
N LYS A 8 -19.81 -1.07 17.81
CA LYS A 8 -20.15 -2.29 18.56
C LYS A 8 -21.58 -2.75 18.25
N LYS A 9 -22.55 -1.84 18.28
CA LYS A 9 -23.95 -2.14 17.96
C LYS A 9 -24.11 -2.62 16.51
N ALA A 10 -23.41 -2.01 15.56
CA ALA A 10 -23.42 -2.48 14.17
C ALA A 10 -22.88 -3.91 14.03
N GLY A 11 -21.86 -4.29 14.80
CA GLY A 11 -21.36 -5.66 14.86
C GLY A 11 -22.33 -6.65 15.48
N GLU A 12 -23.12 -6.23 16.47
CA GLU A 12 -24.19 -7.06 17.05
C GLU A 12 -25.35 -7.29 16.05
N LEU A 13 -25.64 -6.32 15.19
CA LEU A 13 -26.69 -6.40 14.16
C LEU A 13 -26.27 -7.29 12.97
N TYR A 14 -24.98 -7.31 12.64
CA TYR A 14 -24.45 -8.07 11.50
C TYR A 14 -24.94 -9.53 11.40
N PRO A 15 -24.82 -10.41 12.42
CA PRO A 15 -25.28 -11.79 12.32
C PRO A 15 -26.80 -11.93 12.16
N LEU A 16 -27.58 -10.92 12.54
CA LEU A 16 -29.03 -10.90 12.32
C LEU A 16 -29.36 -10.53 10.87
N ILE A 17 -28.63 -9.57 10.31
CA ILE A 17 -28.72 -9.19 8.89
C ILE A 17 -28.40 -10.37 7.98
N GLN A 18 -27.40 -11.20 8.33
CA GLN A 18 -27.09 -12.43 7.60
C GLN A 18 -28.24 -13.46 7.60
N LYS A 19 -29.17 -13.35 8.55
CA LYS A 19 -30.38 -14.19 8.62
C LYS A 19 -31.59 -13.53 7.96
N ASN A 20 -31.37 -12.47 7.17
CA ASN A 20 -32.40 -11.65 6.54
C ASN A 20 -33.34 -10.96 7.54
N ASP A 21 -32.82 -10.58 8.71
CA ASP A 21 -33.58 -9.78 9.68
C ASP A 21 -33.72 -8.32 9.18
N VAL A 22 -34.92 -7.98 8.72
CA VAL A 22 -35.24 -6.67 8.15
C VAL A 22 -35.20 -5.57 9.21
N GLU A 23 -35.52 -5.89 10.47
CA GLU A 23 -35.47 -4.93 11.56
C GLU A 23 -34.01 -4.59 11.90
N ALA A 24 -33.14 -5.59 11.92
CA ALA A 24 -31.71 -5.38 12.11
C ALA A 24 -31.08 -4.54 10.98
N CYS A 25 -31.52 -4.73 9.73
CA CYS A 25 -31.14 -3.86 8.60
C CYS A 25 -31.55 -2.41 8.85
N GLY A 26 -32.80 -2.17 9.27
CA GLY A 26 -33.30 -0.83 9.58
C GLY A 26 -32.49 -0.14 10.68
N GLN A 27 -32.19 -0.86 11.77
CA GLN A 27 -31.39 -0.32 12.86
C GLN A 27 -29.95 0.02 12.44
N LEU A 28 -29.36 -0.75 11.51
CA LEU A 28 -28.03 -0.45 10.98
C LEU A 28 -28.06 0.79 10.08
N LEU A 29 -29.08 0.95 9.25
CA LEU A 29 -29.25 2.15 8.42
C LEU A 29 -29.37 3.41 9.28
N GLU A 30 -30.13 3.37 10.39
CA GLU A 30 -30.22 4.49 11.34
C GLU A 30 -28.87 4.82 12.00
N ILE A 31 -28.02 3.82 12.25
CA ILE A 31 -26.65 4.05 12.74
C ILE A 31 -25.83 4.75 11.65
N ILE A 32 -25.89 4.26 10.41
CA ILE A 32 -25.14 4.80 9.28
C ILE A 32 -25.54 6.26 9.00
N GLU A 33 -26.83 6.57 8.93
CA GLU A 33 -27.35 7.92 8.65
C GLU A 33 -26.82 8.97 9.63
N ARG A 34 -26.66 8.59 10.91
CA ARG A 34 -26.09 9.48 11.94
C ARG A 34 -24.65 9.90 11.67
N HIS A 35 -23.88 9.09 10.94
CA HIS A 35 -22.46 9.34 10.65
C HIS A 35 -22.22 9.77 9.19
N ALA A 36 -23.01 9.25 8.25
CA ALA A 36 -22.83 9.41 6.80
C ALA A 36 -22.76 10.89 6.39
N LEU A 37 -23.74 11.69 6.83
CA LEU A 37 -23.81 13.10 6.47
C LEU A 37 -22.58 13.89 6.96
N GLY A 38 -22.08 13.59 8.16
CA GLY A 38 -20.89 14.24 8.70
C GLY A 38 -19.63 13.92 7.90
N VAL A 39 -19.49 12.68 7.43
CA VAL A 39 -18.37 12.25 6.58
C VAL A 39 -18.46 12.87 5.20
N ILE A 40 -19.63 12.83 4.56
CA ILE A 40 -19.87 13.44 3.25
C ILE A 40 -19.55 14.93 3.30
N ARG A 41 -20.11 15.67 4.27
CA ARG A 41 -19.88 17.12 4.42
C ARG A 41 -18.43 17.46 4.66
N LYS A 42 -17.76 16.71 5.54
CA LYS A 42 -16.34 16.94 5.82
C LYS A 42 -15.52 16.82 4.53
N GLN A 43 -15.81 15.79 3.74
CA GLN A 43 -15.06 15.48 2.53
C GLN A 43 -15.40 16.42 1.35
N LEU A 44 -16.68 16.77 1.14
CA LEU A 44 -17.07 17.80 0.16
C LEU A 44 -16.46 19.17 0.50
N LYS A 45 -16.35 19.50 1.79
CA LYS A 45 -15.68 20.72 2.24
C LYS A 45 -14.19 20.74 1.91
N GLU A 46 -13.50 19.60 1.98
CA GLU A 46 -12.10 19.48 1.53
C GLU A 46 -11.95 19.80 0.04
N TYR A 47 -13.00 19.53 -0.76
CA TYR A 47 -13.09 19.91 -2.17
C TYR A 47 -13.64 21.32 -2.43
N GLN A 48 -13.94 22.09 -1.37
CA GLN A 48 -14.61 23.40 -1.44
C GLN A 48 -16.00 23.35 -2.10
N ILE A 49 -16.67 22.19 -2.07
CA ILE A 49 -18.02 22.00 -2.60
C ILE A 49 -19.03 22.17 -1.46
N TYR A 50 -20.00 23.07 -1.66
CA TYR A 50 -21.09 23.33 -0.73
C TYR A 50 -22.44 23.17 -1.44
N ASP A 51 -22.72 21.93 -1.86
CA ASP A 51 -23.90 21.58 -2.65
C ASP A 51 -24.78 20.60 -1.86
N GLY A 52 -25.90 21.12 -1.35
CA GLY A 52 -26.84 20.34 -0.55
C GLY A 52 -27.63 19.31 -1.37
N GLU A 53 -27.80 19.51 -2.67
CA GLU A 53 -28.46 18.51 -3.54
C GLU A 53 -27.51 17.34 -3.78
N LEU A 54 -26.23 17.63 -4.00
CA LEU A 54 -25.17 16.62 -4.11
C LEU A 54 -25.03 15.80 -2.82
N GLU A 55 -25.09 16.44 -1.66
CA GLU A 55 -25.11 15.75 -0.36
C GLU A 55 -26.26 14.72 -0.29
N GLN A 56 -27.46 15.10 -0.72
CA GLN A 56 -28.63 14.22 -0.72
C GLN A 56 -28.54 13.11 -1.76
N GLU A 57 -27.97 13.38 -2.93
CA GLU A 57 -27.74 12.37 -3.97
C GLU A 57 -26.76 11.30 -3.47
N ILE A 58 -25.63 11.71 -2.88
CA ILE A 58 -24.64 10.80 -2.29
C ILE A 58 -25.25 9.98 -1.15
N LEU A 59 -26.05 10.62 -0.28
CA LEU A 59 -26.74 9.92 0.81
C LEU A 59 -27.69 8.84 0.29
N THR A 60 -28.50 9.17 -0.71
CA THR A 60 -29.50 8.27 -1.28
C THR A 60 -28.85 7.09 -1.99
N GLU A 61 -27.86 7.35 -2.85
CA GLU A 61 -27.12 6.31 -3.56
C GLU A 61 -26.33 5.42 -2.58
N GLY A 62 -25.71 6.01 -1.57
CA GLY A 62 -25.00 5.26 -0.54
C GLY A 62 -25.91 4.32 0.24
N CYS A 63 -27.12 4.77 0.57
CA CYS A 63 -28.13 3.94 1.23
C CYS A 63 -28.53 2.74 0.35
N VAL A 64 -28.79 2.98 -0.94
CA VAL A 64 -29.11 1.92 -1.91
C VAL A 64 -27.97 0.91 -2.04
N GLN A 65 -26.72 1.37 -2.14
CA GLN A 65 -25.57 0.47 -2.27
C GLN A 65 -25.31 -0.35 -1.02
N VAL A 66 -25.44 0.27 0.17
CA VAL A 66 -25.37 -0.42 1.44
C VAL A 66 -26.45 -1.50 1.53
N TYR A 67 -27.70 -1.16 1.22
CA TYR A 67 -28.83 -2.10 1.24
C TYR A 67 -28.62 -3.26 0.25
N ARG A 68 -28.15 -2.95 -0.96
CA ARG A 68 -27.78 -3.93 -1.97
C ARG A 68 -26.73 -4.90 -1.44
N LYS A 69 -25.65 -4.38 -0.84
CA LYS A 69 -24.58 -5.21 -0.27
C LYS A 69 -25.07 -6.09 0.87
N MET A 70 -25.97 -5.60 1.72
CA MET A 70 -26.62 -6.43 2.74
C MET A 70 -27.43 -7.57 2.12
N SER A 71 -28.24 -7.27 1.10
CA SER A 71 -29.13 -8.25 0.44
C SER A 71 -28.40 -9.32 -0.38
N GLU A 72 -27.24 -8.98 -0.95
CA GLU A 72 -26.49 -9.88 -1.82
C GLU A 72 -25.63 -10.89 -1.03
N GLY A 73 -25.58 -10.81 0.31
CA GLY A 73 -24.89 -11.78 1.16
C GLY A 73 -23.37 -11.87 0.95
N PHE A 74 -22.76 -10.91 0.25
CA PHE A 74 -21.33 -10.93 -0.12
C PHE A 74 -20.36 -10.85 1.07
N TRP A 75 -20.86 -10.61 2.28
CA TRP A 75 -20.08 -10.61 3.52
C TRP A 75 -19.59 -11.99 3.96
N VAL A 76 -20.15 -13.06 3.36
CA VAL A 76 -19.87 -14.47 3.71
C VAL A 76 -18.69 -15.06 2.93
N ALA A 77 -18.21 -14.39 1.86
CA ALA A 77 -17.19 -14.98 0.97
C ALA A 77 -15.74 -14.79 1.46
N ASN A 78 -15.49 -13.87 2.42
CA ASN A 78 -14.19 -13.72 3.07
C ASN A 78 -14.31 -14.22 4.52
N GLU A 79 -13.62 -15.32 4.84
CA GLU A 79 -13.58 -15.94 6.18
C GLU A 79 -12.98 -15.02 7.30
N GLN A 80 -12.88 -13.70 7.09
CA GLN A 80 -12.34 -12.75 8.07
C GLN A 80 -13.10 -11.42 8.20
N PHE A 81 -14.29 -11.25 7.61
CA PHE A 81 -15.09 -10.06 7.93
C PHE A 81 -15.52 -10.13 9.40
N LYS A 82 -14.95 -9.26 10.23
CA LYS A 82 -15.30 -9.17 11.64
C LYS A 82 -16.59 -8.35 11.77
N PRO A 83 -17.59 -8.81 12.53
CA PRO A 83 -18.82 -8.06 12.73
C PRO A 83 -18.57 -6.60 13.15
N GLU A 84 -17.54 -6.35 13.94
CA GLU A 84 -17.16 -5.03 14.44
C GLU A 84 -16.79 -4.03 13.32
N ASP A 85 -16.39 -4.52 12.14
CA ASP A 85 -16.01 -3.71 10.99
C ASP A 85 -17.21 -3.26 10.14
N THR A 86 -18.43 -3.72 10.47
CA THR A 86 -19.67 -3.44 9.73
C THR A 86 -19.89 -1.96 9.49
N LEU A 87 -19.80 -1.15 10.55
CA LEU A 87 -20.01 0.28 10.42
C LEU A 87 -18.92 0.94 9.57
N ALA A 88 -17.66 0.58 9.78
CA ALA A 88 -16.53 1.15 9.05
C ALA A 88 -16.62 0.87 7.54
N TYR A 89 -17.00 -0.37 7.17
CA TYR A 89 -17.20 -0.74 5.77
C TYR A 89 -18.34 0.08 5.13
N CYS A 90 -19.49 0.17 5.80
CA CYS A 90 -20.63 0.94 5.29
C CYS A 90 -20.25 2.41 5.07
N MET A 91 -19.49 3.00 6.00
CA MET A 91 -18.97 4.36 5.84
C MET A 91 -17.99 4.50 4.67
N GLY A 92 -17.24 3.45 4.32
CA GLY A 92 -16.38 3.41 3.14
C GLY A 92 -17.13 3.61 1.83
N ILE A 93 -18.36 3.07 1.71
CA ILE A 93 -19.22 3.28 0.53
C ILE A 93 -19.53 4.76 0.34
N TYR A 94 -19.92 5.46 1.41
CA TYR A 94 -20.23 6.90 1.35
C TYR A 94 -19.01 7.74 1.01
N ARG A 95 -17.82 7.39 1.52
CA ARG A 95 -16.57 8.06 1.15
C ARG A 95 -16.29 7.92 -0.33
N MET A 96 -16.36 6.70 -0.86
CA MET A 96 -16.16 6.43 -2.29
C MET A 96 -17.14 7.22 -3.19
N LEU A 97 -18.41 7.26 -2.79
CA LEU A 97 -19.42 8.04 -3.52
C LEU A 97 -19.17 9.53 -3.43
N THR A 98 -18.81 10.04 -2.25
CA THR A 98 -18.49 11.47 -2.07
C THR A 98 -17.35 11.91 -2.97
N VAL A 99 -16.32 11.07 -3.11
CA VAL A 99 -15.22 11.30 -4.05
C VAL A 99 -15.75 11.35 -5.48
N ARG A 100 -16.43 10.30 -5.94
CA ARG A 100 -16.93 10.18 -7.32
C ARG A 100 -17.81 11.37 -7.72
N TYR A 101 -18.75 11.73 -6.87
CA TYR A 101 -19.70 12.82 -7.11
C TYR A 101 -19.06 14.19 -6.96
N GLY A 102 -18.17 14.36 -5.97
CA GLY A 102 -17.39 15.57 -5.80
C GLY A 102 -16.54 15.89 -7.02
N THR A 103 -15.81 14.90 -7.56
CA THR A 103 -15.02 15.05 -8.79
C THR A 103 -15.86 15.49 -9.97
N LYS A 104 -16.99 14.81 -10.20
CA LYS A 104 -17.91 15.16 -11.30
C LYS A 104 -18.38 16.61 -11.17
N LYS A 105 -18.71 17.06 -9.95
CA LYS A 105 -19.14 18.43 -9.70
C LYS A 105 -18.02 19.46 -9.96
N ILE A 106 -16.78 19.16 -9.58
CA ILE A 106 -15.61 20.03 -9.87
C ILE A 106 -15.41 20.15 -11.39
N GLU A 107 -15.50 19.04 -12.13
CA GLU A 107 -15.43 19.07 -13.59
C GLU A 107 -16.56 19.91 -14.22
N GLU A 108 -17.78 19.81 -13.69
CA GLU A 108 -18.90 20.64 -14.14
C GLU A 108 -18.64 22.12 -13.85
N LEU A 109 -18.24 22.47 -12.62
CA LEU A 109 -17.96 23.85 -12.22
C LEU A 109 -16.83 24.48 -13.04
N SER A 110 -15.75 23.75 -13.31
CA SER A 110 -14.65 24.21 -14.17
C SER A 110 -15.07 24.41 -15.64
N LYS A 111 -15.93 23.53 -16.18
CA LYS A 111 -16.50 23.71 -17.53
C LYS A 111 -17.44 24.92 -17.58
N THR A 112 -18.20 25.18 -16.52
CA THR A 112 -19.14 26.33 -16.47
C THR A 112 -18.40 27.67 -16.34
N GLN A 113 -17.35 27.75 -15.51
CA GLN A 113 -16.46 28.93 -15.44
C GLN A 113 -15.74 29.20 -16.78
N SER A 114 -15.35 28.14 -17.50
CA SER A 114 -14.77 28.28 -18.84
C SER A 114 -15.78 28.83 -19.87
N LEU A 115 -17.08 28.63 -19.70
CA LEU A 115 -18.12 29.13 -20.61
C LEU A 115 -18.51 30.58 -20.31
N GLU A 116 -18.58 30.99 -19.05
CA GLU A 116 -18.85 32.40 -18.67
C GLU A 116 -17.71 33.34 -19.09
N SER A 117 -16.46 32.83 -19.15
CA SER A 117 -15.31 33.59 -19.65
C SER A 117 -15.26 33.76 -21.19
N MET A 118 -16.25 33.24 -21.93
CA MET A 118 -16.35 33.38 -23.39
C MET A 118 -17.33 34.47 -23.87
N GLU A 119 -18.09 35.12 -22.99
CA GLU A 119 -19.10 36.12 -23.41
C GLU A 119 -18.61 37.58 -23.43
N GLU A 120 -17.44 37.91 -22.88
CA GLU A 120 -16.86 39.26 -23.02
C GLU A 120 -15.46 39.24 -23.62
N ALA A 121 -15.38 39.78 -24.84
CA ALA A 121 -14.19 40.08 -25.64
C ALA A 121 -13.46 38.88 -26.27
N GLY A 122 -13.56 38.79 -27.60
CA GLY A 122 -12.91 37.80 -28.46
C GLY A 122 -11.39 37.88 -28.52
N GLN A 123 -10.72 37.56 -27.41
CA GLN A 123 -9.34 37.07 -27.40
C GLN A 123 -9.24 35.89 -26.42
N PRO A 124 -8.69 34.73 -26.84
CA PRO A 124 -8.48 33.63 -25.93
C PRO A 124 -7.45 34.05 -24.89
N VAL A 125 -7.90 34.30 -23.67
CA VAL A 125 -7.01 34.46 -22.52
C VAL A 125 -6.18 33.17 -22.45
N LYS A 126 -4.87 33.28 -22.65
CA LYS A 126 -3.94 32.20 -22.33
C LYS A 126 -3.94 32.05 -20.82
N VAL A 127 -4.90 31.30 -20.30
CA VAL A 127 -4.81 30.72 -18.97
C VAL A 127 -3.62 29.77 -19.05
N SER A 128 -2.52 30.17 -18.44
CA SER A 128 -1.41 29.26 -18.16
C SER A 128 -2.03 28.04 -17.49
N LYS A 129 -1.97 26.88 -18.17
CA LYS A 129 -2.21 25.58 -17.55
C LYS A 129 -1.14 25.38 -16.48
N GLN A 130 -1.30 26.02 -15.31
CA GLN A 130 -0.86 25.40 -14.08
C GLN A 130 -1.59 24.05 -14.10
N GLN A 131 -0.81 22.96 -14.05
CA GLN A 131 -1.36 21.64 -13.86
C GLN A 131 -2.08 21.66 -12.51
N GLU A 132 -3.36 22.04 -12.51
CA GLU A 132 -4.28 21.72 -11.45
C GLU A 132 -4.38 20.21 -11.45
N HIS A 133 -3.62 19.59 -10.54
CA HIS A 133 -3.76 18.17 -10.25
C HIS A 133 -5.22 17.94 -9.88
N ASP A 134 -5.90 17.11 -10.68
CA ASP A 134 -7.24 16.65 -10.41
C ASP A 134 -7.33 16.18 -8.94
N PRO A 135 -8.17 16.79 -8.09
CA PRO A 135 -8.35 16.38 -6.70
C PRO A 135 -8.71 14.90 -6.53
N PHE A 136 -9.33 14.29 -7.56
CA PHE A 136 -9.56 12.85 -7.64
C PHE A 136 -8.25 12.07 -7.79
N GLU A 137 -7.40 12.47 -8.73
CA GLU A 137 -6.07 11.89 -8.85
C GLU A 137 -5.25 12.16 -7.60
N ALA A 138 -5.35 13.32 -6.95
CA ALA A 138 -4.62 13.62 -5.72
C ALA A 138 -5.10 12.77 -4.54
N PHE A 139 -6.41 12.50 -4.43
CA PHE A 139 -7.00 11.65 -3.39
C PHE A 139 -6.74 10.16 -3.64
N LEU A 140 -6.96 9.67 -4.87
CA LEU A 140 -6.58 8.31 -5.26
C LEU A 140 -5.09 8.12 -5.04
N ARG A 141 -4.25 9.06 -5.50
CA ARG A 141 -2.81 9.03 -5.23
C ARG A 141 -2.53 9.04 -3.74
N LYS A 142 -3.32 9.71 -2.87
CA LYS A 142 -3.12 9.74 -1.42
C LYS A 142 -3.50 8.41 -0.74
N GLU A 143 -4.65 7.82 -1.05
CA GLU A 143 -5.02 6.48 -0.55
C GLU A 143 -4.11 5.39 -1.13
N GLU A 144 -3.75 5.50 -2.41
CA GLU A 144 -2.71 4.69 -3.03
C GLU A 144 -1.35 4.95 -2.38
N PHE A 145 -1.00 6.19 -2.00
CA PHE A 145 0.26 6.49 -1.29
C PHE A 145 0.30 5.88 0.10
N GLU A 146 -0.80 5.96 0.85
CA GLU A 146 -0.93 5.36 2.17
C GLU A 146 -0.85 3.82 2.06
N THR A 147 -1.47 3.26 1.02
CA THR A 147 -1.40 1.84 0.69
C THR A 147 0.01 1.41 0.28
N ILE A 148 0.64 2.14 -0.63
CA ILE A 148 2.03 1.96 -1.06
C ILE A 148 2.95 2.06 0.14
N GLY A 149 2.74 3.04 1.00
CA GLY A 149 3.49 3.23 2.24
C GLY A 149 3.41 2.02 3.15
N LYS A 150 2.22 1.42 3.33
CA LYS A 150 2.04 0.16 4.06
C LYS A 150 2.75 -1.01 3.39
N ILE A 151 2.68 -1.12 2.06
CA ILE A 151 3.36 -2.19 1.30
C ILE A 151 4.88 -2.06 1.41
N ILE A 152 5.41 -0.85 1.28
CA ILE A 152 6.83 -0.54 1.48
C ILE A 152 7.23 -0.88 2.91
N HIS A 153 6.46 -0.45 3.92
CA HIS A 153 6.75 -0.76 5.31
C HIS A 153 6.81 -2.27 5.58
N MET A 154 5.87 -3.04 5.03
CA MET A 154 5.89 -4.50 5.11
C MET A 154 7.12 -5.11 4.43
N TYR A 155 7.43 -4.65 3.22
CA TYR A 155 8.59 -5.10 2.46
C TYR A 155 9.88 -4.84 3.23
N MET A 156 10.01 -3.66 3.82
CA MET A 156 11.19 -3.27 4.58
C MET A 156 11.29 -4.04 5.90
N SER A 157 10.17 -4.24 6.60
CA SER A 157 10.13 -5.08 7.80
C SER A 157 10.58 -6.51 7.50
N GLU A 158 10.10 -7.10 6.40
CA GLU A 158 10.53 -8.43 5.96
C GLU A 158 12.00 -8.43 5.51
N PHE A 159 12.45 -7.39 4.80
CA PHE A 159 13.84 -7.25 4.34
C PHE A 159 14.83 -7.22 5.50
N PHE A 160 14.57 -6.42 6.54
CA PHE A 160 15.47 -6.27 7.69
C PHE A 160 15.55 -7.54 8.57
N ASP A 161 14.53 -8.39 8.56
CA ASP A 161 14.51 -9.68 9.28
C ASP A 161 14.70 -10.91 8.34
N PHE A 162 15.04 -10.67 7.07
CA PHE A 162 15.01 -11.75 6.07
C PHE A 162 16.11 -12.78 6.28
N ARG A 163 15.78 -14.06 6.06
CA ARG A 163 16.68 -15.20 6.31
C ARG A 163 17.63 -15.46 5.13
N ARG A 164 18.54 -14.52 4.89
CA ARG A 164 19.59 -14.62 3.86
C ARG A 164 20.94 -14.10 4.37
N GLU A 165 21.98 -14.38 3.59
CA GLU A 165 23.32 -13.92 3.91
C GLU A 165 23.45 -12.40 3.73
N PRO A 166 24.20 -11.70 4.61
CA PRO A 166 24.32 -10.24 4.61
C PRO A 166 24.68 -9.63 3.25
N TYR A 167 25.66 -10.20 2.53
CA TYR A 167 26.07 -9.70 1.22
C TYR A 167 24.94 -9.74 0.18
N MET A 168 24.09 -10.77 0.22
CA MET A 168 22.97 -10.87 -0.72
C MET A 168 21.90 -9.82 -0.43
N LEU A 169 21.64 -9.54 0.85
CA LEU A 169 20.70 -8.52 1.28
C LEU A 169 21.20 -7.12 0.98
N LEU A 170 22.49 -6.85 1.17
CA LEU A 170 23.10 -5.56 0.83
C LEU A 170 23.10 -5.32 -0.68
N CYS A 171 23.40 -6.32 -1.50
CA CYS A 171 23.25 -6.19 -2.96
C CYS A 171 21.84 -5.75 -3.35
N LEU A 172 20.81 -6.36 -2.77
CA LEU A 172 19.42 -5.96 -2.98
C LEU A 172 19.15 -4.55 -2.44
N GLY A 173 19.62 -4.25 -1.24
CA GLY A 173 19.45 -2.96 -0.58
C GLY A 173 20.02 -1.81 -1.39
N TYR A 174 21.28 -1.91 -1.82
CA TYR A 174 21.90 -0.87 -2.65
C TYR A 174 21.26 -0.82 -4.04
N ALA A 175 21.06 -1.96 -4.71
CA ALA A 175 20.60 -1.96 -6.10
C ALA A 175 19.11 -1.58 -6.27
N LYS A 176 18.23 -1.92 -5.31
CA LYS A 176 16.79 -1.67 -5.43
C LYS A 176 16.24 -0.68 -4.42
N ILE A 177 16.85 -0.50 -3.26
CA ILE A 177 16.27 0.36 -2.20
C ILE A 177 16.96 1.72 -2.20
N LEU A 178 18.28 1.76 -1.98
CA LEU A 178 19.02 3.02 -1.97
C LEU A 178 19.08 3.69 -3.34
N SER A 179 19.14 2.92 -4.43
CA SER A 179 19.10 3.50 -5.77
C SER A 179 17.86 4.36 -6.00
N HIS A 180 16.70 3.99 -5.42
CA HIS A 180 15.47 4.78 -5.48
C HIS A 180 15.40 5.92 -4.45
N ILE A 181 16.19 5.87 -3.37
CA ILE A 181 16.25 6.91 -2.34
C ILE A 181 17.24 8.02 -2.72
N ILE A 182 18.37 7.65 -3.33
CA ILE A 182 19.52 8.53 -3.54
C ILE A 182 19.65 8.99 -5.00
N SER A 183 19.13 8.24 -5.99
CA SER A 183 19.45 8.48 -7.41
C SER A 183 18.20 8.59 -8.29
N ASP A 184 17.92 9.79 -8.79
CA ASP A 184 16.83 10.02 -9.76
C ASP A 184 17.25 9.65 -11.21
N GLU A 185 18.55 9.53 -11.50
CA GLU A 185 19.07 9.52 -12.87
C GLU A 185 19.55 8.15 -13.41
N ASN A 186 19.71 7.11 -12.58
CA ASN A 186 20.34 5.83 -12.99
C ASN A 186 19.43 4.59 -12.93
N LYS A 187 18.13 4.73 -13.22
CA LYS A 187 17.17 3.59 -13.23
C LYS A 187 17.59 2.43 -14.14
N ASN A 188 18.33 2.70 -15.22
CA ASN A 188 18.70 1.69 -16.21
C ASN A 188 19.91 0.82 -15.83
N ASN A 189 20.71 1.20 -14.81
CA ASN A 189 21.95 0.51 -14.42
C ASN A 189 22.11 0.40 -12.89
N ALA A 190 21.02 0.11 -12.17
CA ALA A 190 21.00 0.15 -10.70
C ALA A 190 21.99 -0.83 -10.03
N VAL A 191 22.27 -1.98 -10.65
CA VAL A 191 23.28 -2.94 -10.15
C VAL A 191 24.71 -2.42 -10.37
N ASP A 192 24.98 -1.77 -11.49
CA ASP A 192 26.29 -1.16 -11.76
C ASP A 192 26.57 -0.01 -10.78
N TRP A 193 25.56 0.83 -10.54
CA TRP A 193 25.63 1.87 -9.52
C TRP A 193 25.88 1.26 -8.15
N ALA A 194 25.13 0.22 -7.76
CA ALA A 194 25.32 -0.44 -6.47
C ALA A 194 26.73 -1.03 -6.32
N PHE A 195 27.29 -1.65 -7.37
CA PHE A 195 28.66 -2.14 -7.35
C PHE A 195 29.68 -1.03 -7.19
N ALA A 196 29.52 0.08 -7.93
CA ALA A 196 30.39 1.22 -7.80
C ALA A 196 30.33 1.83 -6.39
N GLN A 197 29.13 1.89 -5.80
CA GLN A 197 28.99 2.33 -4.41
C GLN A 197 29.66 1.33 -3.46
N MET A 198 29.40 0.03 -3.56
CA MET A 198 29.93 -0.96 -2.62
C MET A 198 31.45 -1.23 -2.74
N SER A 199 32.12 -0.64 -3.72
CA SER A 199 33.57 -0.81 -3.94
C SER A 199 34.37 -0.46 -2.69
N ASP A 200 35.40 -1.27 -2.40
CA ASP A 200 36.40 -1.06 -1.34
C ASP A 200 35.84 -0.97 0.09
N ARG A 201 34.58 -1.37 0.28
CA ARG A 201 33.88 -1.34 1.57
C ARG A 201 33.46 -2.73 1.99
N ASN A 202 33.69 -3.03 3.27
CA ASN A 202 33.29 -4.32 3.81
C ASN A 202 31.79 -4.34 4.17
N ILE A 203 31.26 -5.54 4.38
CA ILE A 203 29.85 -5.74 4.73
C ILE A 203 29.45 -4.93 5.98
N GLU A 204 30.28 -4.88 7.03
CA GLU A 204 29.94 -4.15 8.27
C GLU A 204 29.78 -2.64 8.07
N GLU A 205 30.63 -2.04 7.24
CA GLU A 205 30.53 -0.63 6.84
C GLU A 205 29.26 -0.39 6.02
N LEU A 206 29.01 -1.23 5.02
CA LEU A 206 27.82 -1.13 4.16
C LEU A 206 26.52 -1.35 4.95
N SER A 207 26.50 -2.28 5.91
CA SER A 207 25.35 -2.51 6.79
C SER A 207 25.00 -1.29 7.63
N ARG A 208 26.00 -0.59 8.17
CA ARG A 208 25.81 0.63 8.99
C ARG A 208 25.36 1.80 8.12
N GLU A 209 26.04 2.04 7.01
CA GLU A 209 25.70 3.12 6.09
C GLU A 209 24.30 2.95 5.51
N PHE A 210 23.93 1.75 5.07
CA PHE A 210 22.60 1.46 4.56
C PHE A 210 21.53 1.78 5.61
N LEU A 211 21.72 1.29 6.84
CA LEU A 211 20.76 1.47 7.93
C LEU A 211 20.59 2.95 8.26
N ASP A 212 21.69 3.67 8.43
CA ASP A 212 21.68 5.11 8.72
C ASP A 212 21.03 5.91 7.59
N THR A 213 21.36 5.60 6.35
CA THR A 213 20.82 6.32 5.18
C THR A 213 19.33 6.08 5.02
N TYR A 214 18.89 4.83 5.16
CA TYR A 214 17.48 4.47 5.07
C TYR A 214 16.66 5.08 6.22
N ASN A 215 17.12 4.97 7.46
CA ASN A 215 16.40 5.53 8.61
C ASN A 215 16.40 7.07 8.63
N ARG A 216 17.34 7.74 7.94
CA ARG A 216 17.28 9.20 7.73
C ARG A 216 16.28 9.60 6.65
N SER A 217 16.03 8.75 5.66
CA SER A 217 15.07 9.03 4.59
C SER A 217 13.63 8.72 5.02
N ASP A 218 13.40 7.68 5.83
CA ASP A 218 12.10 7.39 6.44
C ASP A 218 12.02 7.91 7.88
N LYS A 219 11.38 9.08 8.06
CA LYS A 219 11.16 9.68 9.39
C LYS A 219 10.05 9.00 10.20
N THR A 220 9.26 8.14 9.56
CA THR A 220 8.06 7.54 10.16
C THR A 220 8.38 6.19 10.79
N HIS A 221 9.23 5.39 10.14
CA HIS A 221 9.63 4.08 10.62
C HIS A 221 11.13 4.02 10.84
N GLN A 222 11.53 3.42 11.96
CA GLN A 222 12.92 3.21 12.31
C GLN A 222 13.19 1.71 12.36
N TYR A 223 14.08 1.24 11.51
CA TYR A 223 14.40 -0.18 11.39
C TYR A 223 15.72 -0.51 12.08
N GLN A 224 15.90 -1.79 12.36
CA GLN A 224 17.14 -2.39 12.86
C GLN A 224 17.34 -3.71 12.13
N TRP A 225 18.59 -4.09 11.89
CA TRP A 225 18.91 -5.43 11.39
C TRP A 225 18.41 -6.49 12.37
N GLY A 226 17.70 -7.50 11.87
CA GLY A 226 17.21 -8.61 12.68
C GLY A 226 18.35 -9.45 13.27
N GLU A 227 18.07 -10.19 14.34
CA GLU A 227 19.09 -10.96 15.08
C GLU A 227 19.81 -11.96 14.17
N ARG A 228 19.10 -12.58 13.23
CA ARG A 228 19.69 -13.53 12.27
C ARG A 228 20.73 -12.87 11.37
N TYR A 229 20.50 -11.62 10.97
CA TYR A 229 21.46 -10.86 10.18
C TYR A 229 22.73 -10.63 10.99
N LYS A 230 22.57 -10.17 12.25
CA LYS A 230 23.69 -9.95 13.19
C LYS A 230 24.46 -11.24 13.50
N GLU A 231 23.78 -12.37 13.61
CA GLU A 231 24.41 -13.68 13.78
C GLU A 231 25.18 -14.10 12.53
N ASN A 232 24.61 -13.88 11.33
CA ASN A 232 25.27 -14.21 10.07
C ASN A 232 26.55 -13.39 9.84
N LEU A 233 26.59 -12.12 10.28
CA LEU A 233 27.81 -11.29 10.21
C LEU A 233 29.00 -11.90 10.95
N LYS A 234 28.74 -12.66 12.03
CA LYS A 234 29.77 -13.28 12.87
C LYS A 234 30.30 -14.60 12.31
N LYS A 235 29.67 -15.15 11.28
CA LYS A 235 30.05 -16.44 10.70
C LYS A 235 31.39 -16.32 9.97
N ALA A 236 32.11 -17.44 9.94
CA ALA A 236 33.27 -17.60 9.09
C ALA A 236 32.84 -17.84 7.64
N TYR A 237 33.56 -17.22 6.71
CA TYR A 237 33.41 -17.37 5.28
C TYR A 237 34.76 -17.81 4.69
N ARG A 238 34.74 -18.80 3.80
CA ARG A 238 35.93 -19.22 3.09
C ARG A 238 35.96 -18.53 1.73
N CYS A 239 36.90 -17.61 1.57
CA CYS A 239 37.13 -16.89 0.34
C CYS A 239 37.67 -17.81 -0.77
N SER A 240 37.54 -17.33 -2.00
CA SER A 240 38.03 -18.01 -3.20
C SER A 240 39.54 -18.29 -3.20
N ASP A 241 40.31 -17.49 -2.47
CA ASP A 241 41.77 -17.61 -2.25
C ASP A 241 42.15 -18.53 -1.07
N MET A 242 41.18 -19.24 -0.48
CA MET A 242 41.32 -20.16 0.66
C MET A 242 41.53 -19.51 2.03
N ASP A 243 41.46 -18.19 2.13
CA ASP A 243 41.43 -17.50 3.42
C ASP A 243 40.07 -17.65 4.10
N VAL A 244 40.09 -17.71 5.43
CA VAL A 244 38.88 -17.77 6.25
C VAL A 244 38.73 -16.45 6.99
N ILE A 245 37.80 -15.62 6.54
CA ILE A 245 37.50 -14.32 7.13
C ILE A 245 36.10 -14.32 7.75
N ARG A 246 35.77 -13.29 8.53
CA ARG A 246 34.38 -13.12 9.00
C ARG A 246 33.53 -12.57 7.87
N VAL A 247 32.25 -12.94 7.83
CA VAL A 247 31.30 -12.38 6.84
C VAL A 247 31.31 -10.84 6.89
N ALA A 248 31.37 -10.25 8.07
CA ALA A 248 31.48 -8.80 8.26
C ALA A 248 32.64 -8.12 7.49
N GLU A 249 33.73 -8.85 7.25
CA GLU A 249 34.97 -8.33 6.65
C GLU A 249 35.02 -8.48 5.13
N ILE A 250 34.06 -9.19 4.53
CA ILE A 250 34.03 -9.41 3.07
C ILE A 250 33.86 -8.08 2.34
N ILE A 251 34.71 -7.84 1.33
CA ILE A 251 34.48 -6.81 0.31
C ILE A 251 33.72 -7.45 -0.85
N ILE A 252 32.44 -7.11 -1.01
CA ILE A 252 31.53 -7.78 -1.95
C ILE A 252 32.07 -7.74 -3.38
N THR A 253 32.64 -6.61 -3.80
CA THR A 253 33.11 -6.39 -5.17
C THR A 253 34.40 -7.12 -5.51
N GLU A 254 35.16 -7.57 -4.50
CA GLU A 254 36.39 -8.33 -4.66
C GLU A 254 36.10 -9.84 -4.69
N GLU A 255 35.27 -10.32 -3.76
CA GLU A 255 34.97 -11.76 -3.65
C GLU A 255 33.93 -12.22 -4.69
N PHE A 256 32.99 -11.33 -5.08
CA PHE A 256 31.86 -11.71 -5.91
C PHE A 256 31.78 -10.91 -7.21
N ASN A 257 31.49 -11.63 -8.30
CA ASN A 257 31.26 -10.97 -9.58
C ASN A 257 29.86 -10.33 -9.64
N ARG A 258 29.74 -9.36 -10.56
CA ARG A 258 28.49 -8.61 -10.78
C ARG A 258 27.30 -9.49 -11.17
N LYS A 259 27.54 -10.58 -11.90
CA LYS A 259 26.48 -11.49 -12.35
C LYS A 259 25.83 -12.20 -11.17
N ASP A 260 26.61 -12.63 -10.18
CA ASP A 260 26.11 -13.29 -8.98
C ASP A 260 25.26 -12.33 -8.15
N ALA A 261 25.73 -11.10 -7.95
CA ALA A 261 24.95 -10.10 -7.22
C ALA A 261 23.65 -9.69 -7.91
N SER A 262 23.64 -9.56 -9.24
CA SER A 262 22.41 -9.35 -10.01
C SER A 262 21.41 -10.50 -9.79
N GLN A 263 21.89 -11.74 -9.84
CA GLN A 263 21.06 -12.90 -9.57
C GLN A 263 20.56 -12.94 -8.12
N TRP A 264 21.36 -12.55 -7.14
CA TRP A 264 20.92 -12.47 -5.75
C TRP A 264 19.86 -11.41 -5.56
N CYS A 265 19.99 -10.22 -6.18
CA CYS A 265 18.95 -9.21 -6.15
C CYS A 265 17.61 -9.77 -6.61
N ILE A 266 17.59 -10.51 -7.73
CA ILE A 266 16.37 -11.14 -8.24
C ILE A 266 15.85 -12.22 -7.28
N ARG A 267 16.71 -13.14 -6.83
CA ARG A 267 16.33 -14.28 -5.98
C ARG A 267 15.83 -13.84 -4.61
N VAL A 268 16.53 -12.90 -3.96
CA VAL A 268 16.18 -12.41 -2.63
C VAL A 268 14.92 -11.56 -2.69
N ASN A 269 14.80 -10.64 -3.66
CA ASN A 269 13.59 -9.86 -3.87
C ASN A 269 12.37 -10.76 -4.08
N LYS A 270 12.50 -11.77 -4.95
CA LYS A 270 11.43 -12.74 -5.17
C LYS A 270 11.07 -13.50 -3.89
N ALA A 271 12.06 -13.89 -3.09
CA ALA A 271 11.81 -14.64 -1.87
C ALA A 271 11.13 -13.79 -0.78
N ILE A 272 11.47 -12.50 -0.67
CA ILE A 272 10.78 -11.54 0.20
C ILE A 272 9.33 -11.35 -0.28
N ILE A 273 9.12 -11.12 -1.57
CA ILE A 273 7.78 -10.99 -2.16
C ILE A 273 6.95 -12.26 -1.94
N ASP A 274 7.52 -13.45 -2.14
CA ASP A 274 6.84 -14.73 -1.89
C ASP A 274 6.50 -14.91 -0.40
N ALA A 275 7.37 -14.46 0.52
CA ALA A 275 7.11 -14.50 1.96
C ALA A 275 5.98 -13.55 2.37
N LEU A 276 6.00 -12.32 1.86
CA LEU A 276 4.94 -11.35 2.05
C LEU A 276 3.62 -11.80 1.44
N ALA A 277 3.63 -12.35 0.22
CA ALA A 277 2.43 -12.86 -0.43
C ALA A 277 1.78 -14.00 0.39
N LYS A 278 2.59 -14.85 1.05
CA LYS A 278 2.07 -15.87 1.97
C LYS A 278 1.44 -15.25 3.21
N LYS A 279 2.08 -14.25 3.83
CA LYS A 279 1.52 -13.51 4.98
C LYS A 279 0.25 -12.75 4.60
N ALA A 280 0.22 -12.14 3.41
CA ALA A 280 -0.95 -11.43 2.93
C ALA A 280 -2.12 -12.35 2.59
N LEU A 281 -1.88 -13.62 2.23
CA LEU A 281 -2.97 -14.59 2.11
C LEU A 281 -3.66 -14.91 3.44
N GLU A 282 -3.09 -14.48 4.56
CA GLU A 282 -3.67 -14.58 5.90
C GLU A 282 -4.42 -13.28 6.30
N ASP A 283 -4.41 -12.25 5.43
CA ASP A 283 -5.08 -10.96 5.61
C ASP A 283 -5.73 -10.49 4.28
N PRO A 284 -7.06 -10.62 4.12
CA PRO A 284 -7.78 -10.27 2.89
C PRO A 284 -7.63 -8.81 2.47
N THR A 285 -7.54 -7.89 3.42
CA THR A 285 -7.32 -6.47 3.15
C THR A 285 -5.96 -6.28 2.50
N MET A 286 -4.92 -7.00 2.95
CA MET A 286 -3.60 -6.94 2.31
C MET A 286 -3.53 -7.69 0.98
N THR A 287 -4.30 -8.77 0.81
CA THR A 287 -4.40 -9.47 -0.48
C THR A 287 -4.95 -8.56 -1.57
N GLU A 288 -5.99 -7.77 -1.29
CA GLU A 288 -6.59 -6.84 -2.26
C GLU A 288 -5.58 -5.75 -2.66
N LEU A 289 -4.87 -5.16 -1.69
CA LEU A 289 -3.86 -4.14 -1.92
C LEU A 289 -2.67 -4.66 -2.73
N LEU A 290 -2.19 -5.87 -2.43
CA LEU A 290 -1.05 -6.49 -3.12
C LEU A 290 -1.42 -7.04 -4.50
N MET A 291 -2.69 -7.41 -4.75
CA MET A 291 -3.15 -7.87 -6.06
C MET A 291 -3.13 -6.78 -7.14
N ASN A 292 -3.06 -5.51 -6.75
CA ASN A 292 -2.88 -4.38 -7.66
C ASN A 292 -1.43 -4.23 -8.17
N TYR A 293 -0.46 -4.91 -7.55
CA TYR A 293 0.95 -4.91 -7.98
C TYR A 293 1.30 -6.19 -8.72
N ALA A 294 1.79 -6.08 -9.95
CA ALA A 294 2.03 -7.23 -10.84
C ALA A 294 2.91 -8.33 -10.22
N ASP A 295 4.00 -7.95 -9.54
CA ASP A 295 4.93 -8.90 -8.91
C ASP A 295 4.27 -9.65 -7.74
N PHE A 296 3.50 -8.95 -6.90
CA PHE A 296 2.80 -9.54 -5.77
C PHE A 296 1.57 -10.36 -6.22
N ARG A 297 0.80 -9.89 -7.21
CA ARG A 297 -0.32 -10.63 -7.82
C ARG A 297 0.13 -12.00 -8.34
N ASN A 298 1.26 -12.05 -9.03
CA ASN A 298 1.82 -13.29 -9.54
C ASN A 298 2.25 -14.24 -8.41
N ALA A 299 2.88 -13.72 -7.35
CA ALA A 299 3.29 -14.50 -6.18
C ALA A 299 2.08 -15.03 -5.38
N VAL A 300 1.07 -14.20 -5.16
CA VAL A 300 -0.20 -14.57 -4.49
C VAL A 300 -0.93 -15.67 -5.25
N ASN A 301 -1.07 -15.53 -6.58
CA ASN A 301 -1.71 -16.55 -7.42
C ASN A 301 -0.97 -17.90 -7.38
N LYS A 302 0.37 -17.87 -7.39
CA LYS A 302 1.19 -19.07 -7.23
C LYS A 302 0.98 -19.73 -5.87
N ALA A 303 0.95 -18.94 -4.79
CA ALA A 303 0.72 -19.44 -3.44
C ALA A 303 -0.69 -20.03 -3.25
N LYS A 304 -1.72 -19.44 -3.87
CA LYS A 304 -3.10 -20.00 -3.92
C LYS A 304 -3.15 -21.36 -4.61
N ASN A 305 -2.42 -21.52 -5.73
CA ASN A 305 -2.39 -22.78 -6.48
C ASN A 305 -1.57 -23.88 -5.79
N GLY A 306 -0.57 -23.54 -4.99
CA GLY A 306 0.19 -24.50 -4.17
C GLY A 306 -0.67 -25.18 -3.09
N LYS A 307 -1.56 -24.45 -2.41
CA LYS A 307 -2.47 -25.02 -1.39
C LYS A 307 -3.50 -26.02 -1.95
N LYS A 308 -3.83 -25.97 -3.25
CA LYS A 308 -4.71 -26.96 -3.89
C LYS A 308 -4.03 -28.30 -4.18
N GLY A 309 -2.70 -28.34 -4.27
CA GLY A 309 -1.93 -29.56 -4.52
C GLY A 309 -1.72 -30.46 -3.30
N ASP A 310 -1.66 -29.88 -2.10
CA ASP A 310 -1.38 -30.63 -0.85
C ASP A 310 -2.62 -31.27 -0.21
N ARG A 311 -3.83 -31.09 -0.79
CA ARG A 311 -5.05 -31.80 -0.35
C ARG A 311 -5.28 -33.15 -1.04
N LYS A 312 -4.30 -33.64 -1.80
CA LYS A 312 -4.30 -35.02 -2.35
C LYS A 312 -2.99 -35.72 -2.04
N LYS A 313 -2.75 -36.01 -0.76
CA LYS A 313 -1.93 -37.15 -0.31
C LYS A 313 -2.47 -37.62 1.03
#